data_AF-X0UAZ2-F1
#
_entry.id   AF-X0UAZ2-F1
#
_cell.length_a   1.000
_cell.length_b   1.000
_cell.length_c   1.000
_cell.angle_alpha   90.00
_cell.angle_beta   90.00
_cell.angle_gamma   90.00
#
_symmetry.space_group_name_H-M   'P 1'
#
loop_
_entity.id
_entity.type
_entity.pdbx_description
1 polymer ?
#
loop_
_entity_poly.entity_id
_entity_poly.type
_entity_poly.pdbx_seq_one_letter_code
_entity_poly.pdbx_strand_id
1 'polypeptide(L)'
;MGKDKALETIGNKNLLHWVVSYLSLFKSNIIIVTAEKQSLSQLTDYPELRIVTDAYPDKGPLAGIYTGLAASDSFYNLVVACDMPFLNYALLDYMLQISADFDLVIPRLGNMVEPLHAVYSKT
;
A
#
# COMPACT_ATOMS: atom_id res chain seq x y z
N MET A 1 -2.86 18.31 -11.33
CA MET A 1 -1.94 19.39 -10.92
C MET A 1 -1.23 18.94 -9.66
N GLY A 2 0.08 19.10 -9.56
CA GLY A 2 0.83 18.82 -8.32
C GLY A 2 1.75 17.62 -8.45
N LYS A 3 3.01 17.80 -8.06
CA LYS A 3 4.10 16.82 -8.09
C LYS A 3 3.66 15.43 -7.62
N ASP A 4 4.26 14.42 -8.22
CA ASP A 4 4.13 13.02 -7.81
C ASP A 4 4.60 12.88 -6.35
N LYS A 5 3.67 13.00 -5.39
CA LYS A 5 3.97 13.04 -3.95
C LYS A 5 4.75 11.81 -3.48
N ALA A 6 4.55 10.66 -4.13
CA ALA A 6 5.29 9.43 -3.90
C ALA A 6 6.82 9.61 -4.11
N LEU A 7 7.21 10.56 -4.97
CA LEU A 7 8.58 10.91 -5.29
C LEU A 7 9.14 12.07 -4.45
N GLU A 8 8.36 12.64 -3.53
CA GLU A 8 8.89 13.61 -2.57
C GLU A 8 9.90 12.92 -1.64
N THR A 9 10.97 13.63 -1.30
CA THR A 9 12.13 13.08 -0.58
C THR A 9 12.14 13.48 0.89
N ILE A 10 12.23 12.50 1.77
CA ILE A 10 12.57 12.70 3.19
C ILE A 10 13.99 12.15 3.39
N GLY A 11 14.93 13.06 3.62
CA GLY A 11 16.35 12.73 3.62
C GLY A 11 16.82 12.25 2.24
N ASN A 12 17.45 11.08 2.19
CA ASN A 12 18.03 10.51 0.96
C ASN A 12 17.10 9.53 0.23
N LYS A 13 15.87 9.33 0.70
CA LYS A 13 14.90 8.39 0.10
C LYS A 13 13.60 9.13 -0.20
N ASN A 14 12.94 8.74 -1.29
CA ASN A 14 11.57 9.19 -1.54
C ASN A 14 10.56 8.47 -0.64
N LEU A 15 9.37 9.05 -0.46
CA LEU A 15 8.31 8.51 0.41
C LEU A 15 8.00 7.06 0.07
N LEU A 16 7.90 6.74 -1.22
CA LEU A 16 7.62 5.39 -1.68
C LEU A 16 8.71 4.39 -1.27
N HIS A 17 9.99 4.76 -1.37
CA HIS A 17 11.09 3.91 -0.89
C HIS A 17 11.02 3.66 0.61
N TRP A 18 10.64 4.67 1.40
CA TRP A 18 10.43 4.47 2.83
C TRP A 18 9.33 3.44 3.08
N VAL A 19 8.15 3.64 2.48
CA VAL A 19 7.01 2.73 2.60
C VAL A 19 7.39 1.30 2.21
N VAL A 20 7.97 1.11 1.02
CA VAL A 20 8.40 -0.22 0.54
C VAL A 20 9.43 -0.84 1.48
N SER A 21 10.39 -0.07 1.99
CA SER A 21 11.40 -0.60 2.93
C SER A 21 10.79 -1.09 4.24
N TYR A 22 9.77 -0.40 4.76
CA TYR A 22 9.04 -0.84 5.96
C TYR A 22 8.19 -2.08 5.68
N LEU A 23 7.45 -2.09 4.56
CA LEU A 23 6.62 -3.24 4.19
C LEU A 23 7.46 -4.50 3.90
N SER A 24 8.68 -4.34 3.39
CA SER A 24 9.58 -5.47 3.11
C SER A 24 9.98 -6.23 4.37
N LEU A 25 9.83 -5.65 5.57
CA LEU A 25 10.06 -6.34 6.84
C LEU A 25 9.09 -7.50 7.07
N PHE A 26 7.89 -7.44 6.47
CA PHE A 26 6.91 -8.53 6.54
C PHE A 26 7.28 -9.74 5.67
N LYS A 27 8.30 -9.63 4.80
CA LYS A 27 8.74 -10.71 3.87
C LYS A 27 7.59 -11.27 3.03
N SER A 28 6.69 -10.38 2.59
CA SER A 28 5.52 -10.69 1.78
C SER A 28 5.64 -10.05 0.39
N ASN A 29 4.84 -10.52 -0.57
CA ASN A 29 4.70 -9.90 -1.88
C ASN A 29 4.19 -8.46 -1.74
N ILE A 30 4.85 -7.51 -2.40
CA ILE A 30 4.45 -6.10 -2.40
C ILE A 30 3.89 -5.75 -3.77
N ILE A 31 2.67 -5.23 -3.81
CA ILE A 31 2.04 -4.76 -5.04
C ILE A 31 1.94 -3.24 -4.99
N ILE A 32 2.53 -2.58 -5.99
CA ILE A 32 2.33 -1.15 -6.20
C ILE A 32 1.38 -0.96 -7.37
N VAL A 33 0.26 -0.29 -7.08
CA VAL A 33 -0.70 0.13 -8.10
C VAL A 33 -0.35 1.53 -8.58
N THR A 34 -0.11 1.69 -9.87
CA THR A 34 0.29 2.97 -10.48
C THR A 34 -0.62 3.36 -11.64
N ALA A 35 -0.58 4.63 -12.02
CA ALA A 35 -1.17 5.07 -13.29
C ALA A 35 -0.32 4.62 -14.49
N GLU A 36 -0.94 4.46 -15.66
CA GLU A 36 -0.36 3.88 -16.90
C GLU A 36 1.00 4.46 -17.34
N LYS A 37 1.33 5.70 -16.94
CA LYS A 37 2.56 6.40 -17.35
C LYS A 37 3.58 6.61 -16.23
N GLN A 38 3.40 5.98 -15.08
CA GLN A 38 4.27 6.16 -13.93
C GLN A 38 5.32 5.04 -13.87
N SER A 39 6.57 5.39 -14.22
CA SER A 39 7.71 4.47 -14.12
C SER A 39 8.35 4.55 -12.74
N LEU A 40 8.50 3.40 -12.08
CA LEU A 40 9.14 3.26 -10.77
C LEU A 40 10.50 2.56 -10.86
N SER A 41 11.29 2.89 -11.88
CA SER A 41 12.61 2.29 -12.16
C SER A 41 13.63 2.39 -11.02
N GLN A 42 13.32 3.12 -9.95
CA GLN A 42 14.20 3.29 -8.79
C GLN A 42 14.07 2.16 -7.74
N LEU A 43 13.04 1.30 -7.80
CA LEU A 43 12.76 0.27 -6.77
C LEU A 43 13.35 -1.12 -7.08
N THR A 44 14.45 -1.17 -7.83
CA THR A 44 15.06 -2.43 -8.30
C THR A 44 15.58 -3.35 -7.19
N ASP A 45 15.76 -2.81 -5.98
CA ASP A 45 16.32 -3.55 -4.83
C ASP A 45 15.29 -4.49 -4.15
N TYR A 46 14.04 -4.50 -4.62
CA TYR A 46 12.94 -5.28 -4.06
C TYR A 46 12.42 -6.32 -5.08
N PRO A 47 12.97 -7.54 -5.09
CA PRO A 47 12.61 -8.56 -6.10
C PRO A 47 11.16 -9.05 -5.99
N GLU A 48 10.58 -8.99 -4.78
CA GLU A 48 9.18 -9.40 -4.51
C GLU A 48 8.15 -8.32 -4.86
N LEU A 49 8.61 -7.23 -5.50
CA LEU A 49 7.77 -6.09 -5.85
C LEU A 49 7.15 -6.29 -7.24
N ARG A 50 5.82 -6.24 -7.29
CA ARG A 50 5.04 -6.26 -8.52
C ARG A 50 4.41 -4.90 -8.75
N ILE A 51 4.61 -4.34 -9.95
CA ILE A 51 3.94 -3.11 -10.38
C ILE A 51 2.75 -3.51 -11.24
N VAL A 52 1.57 -2.95 -10.94
CA VAL A 52 0.36 -3.13 -11.73
C VAL A 52 -0.26 -1.78 -12.06
N THR A 53 -0.89 -1.68 -13.22
CA THR A 53 -1.58 -0.46 -13.64
C THR A 53 -3.01 -0.48 -13.10
N ASP A 54 -3.47 0.65 -12.56
CA ASP A 54 -4.86 0.84 -12.12
C ASP A 54 -5.82 0.53 -13.27
N ALA A 55 -6.71 -0.45 -13.05
CA ALA A 55 -7.69 -0.89 -14.03
C ALA A 55 -8.81 0.15 -14.26
N TYR A 56 -9.01 1.06 -13.30
CA TYR A 56 -10.06 2.09 -13.35
C TYR A 56 -9.46 3.47 -13.06
N PRO A 57 -8.73 4.05 -14.02
CA PRO A 57 -8.10 5.35 -13.82
C PRO A 57 -9.11 6.44 -13.45
N ASP A 58 -8.65 7.41 -12.67
CA ASP A 58 -9.42 8.57 -12.20
C ASP A 58 -10.67 8.26 -11.35
N LYS A 59 -10.75 7.05 -10.78
CA LYS A 59 -11.82 6.64 -9.84
C LYS A 59 -11.43 6.72 -8.36
N GLY A 60 -10.27 7.30 -8.07
CA GLY A 60 -9.79 7.54 -6.72
C GLY A 60 -9.25 6.30 -6.01
N PRO A 61 -8.98 6.37 -4.68
CA PRO A 61 -8.27 5.34 -3.94
C PRO A 61 -8.90 3.94 -3.99
N LEU A 62 -10.24 3.86 -4.07
CA LEU A 62 -10.96 2.59 -4.12
C LEU A 62 -10.62 1.76 -5.37
N ALA A 63 -10.39 2.41 -6.52
CA ALA A 63 -9.97 1.71 -7.74
C ALA A 63 -8.56 1.13 -7.60
N GLY A 64 -7.66 1.87 -6.95
CA GLY A 64 -6.34 1.38 -6.60
C GLY A 64 -6.40 0.16 -5.67
N ILE A 65 -7.23 0.23 -4.61
CA ILE A 65 -7.45 -0.89 -3.69
C ILE A 65 -7.98 -2.10 -4.45
N TYR A 66 -9.03 -1.93 -5.25
CA TYR A 66 -9.61 -3.02 -6.05
C TYR A 66 -8.55 -3.68 -6.96
N THR A 67 -7.78 -2.87 -7.69
CA THR A 67 -6.74 -3.37 -8.60
C THR A 67 -5.67 -4.15 -7.82
N GLY A 68 -5.24 -3.64 -6.67
CA GLY A 68 -4.25 -4.31 -5.81
C GLY A 68 -4.76 -5.65 -5.28
N LEU A 69 -6.01 -5.68 -4.78
CA LEU A 69 -6.64 -6.91 -4.28
C LEU A 69 -6.84 -7.93 -5.39
N ALA A 70 -7.26 -7.50 -6.58
CA ALA A 70 -7.44 -8.38 -7.73
C ALA A 70 -6.11 -9.03 -8.15
N ALA A 71 -5.00 -8.28 -8.10
CA ALA A 71 -3.66 -8.72 -8.47
C ALA A 71 -2.94 -9.57 -7.39
N SER A 72 -3.41 -9.52 -6.14
CA SER A 72 -2.79 -10.25 -5.03
C SER A 72 -3.18 -11.73 -4.99
N ASP A 73 -2.24 -12.60 -4.67
CA ASP A 73 -2.49 -14.02 -4.44
C ASP A 73 -2.92 -14.31 -2.99
N SER A 74 -2.82 -13.32 -2.10
CA SER A 74 -3.17 -13.45 -0.68
C SER A 74 -4.64 -13.16 -0.42
N PHE A 75 -5.23 -13.91 0.52
CA PHE A 75 -6.59 -13.64 0.99
C PHE A 75 -6.65 -12.35 1.82
N TYR A 76 -5.76 -12.16 2.79
CA TYR A 76 -5.67 -10.90 3.54
C TYR A 76 -4.55 -10.00 3.00
N ASN A 77 -4.86 -8.72 2.84
CA ASN A 77 -4.00 -7.75 2.17
C ASN A 77 -3.90 -6.47 2.99
N LEU A 78 -2.68 -6.15 3.42
CA LEU A 78 -2.40 -4.84 4.02
C LEU A 78 -2.29 -3.79 2.92
N VAL A 79 -3.17 -2.80 2.96
CA VAL A 79 -3.20 -1.65 2.06
C VAL A 79 -2.66 -0.43 2.80
N VAL A 80 -1.63 0.19 2.23
CA VAL A 80 -1.07 1.45 2.72
C VAL A 80 -0.91 2.48 1.59
N ALA A 81 -1.08 3.76 1.90
CA ALA A 81 -0.74 4.83 0.95
C ALA A 81 0.78 4.97 0.77
N CYS A 82 1.21 5.36 -0.43
CA CYS A 82 2.62 5.57 -0.76
C CYS A 82 3.25 6.81 -0.10
N ASP A 83 2.44 7.69 0.51
CA ASP A 83 2.86 8.91 1.18
C ASP A 83 2.88 8.80 2.71
N MET A 84 2.81 7.58 3.26
CA MET A 84 2.88 7.29 4.71
C MET A 84 4.25 6.70 5.12
N PRO A 85 5.35 7.48 5.12
CA PRO A 85 6.69 6.96 5.37
C PRO A 85 6.94 6.49 6.81
N PHE A 86 6.05 6.82 7.75
CA PHE A 86 6.20 6.53 9.19
C PHE A 86 5.24 5.43 9.64
N LEU A 87 5.22 4.32 8.91
CA LEU A 87 4.39 3.17 9.26
C LEU A 87 4.82 2.59 10.61
N ASN A 88 3.86 2.33 11.48
CA ASN A 88 4.09 1.63 12.73
C ASN A 88 3.97 0.12 12.49
N TYR A 89 5.11 -0.56 12.40
CA TYR A 89 5.16 -2.01 12.17
C TYR A 89 4.31 -2.80 13.17
N ALA A 90 4.38 -2.47 14.47
CA ALA A 90 3.66 -3.21 15.50
C ALA A 90 2.14 -3.08 15.36
N LEU A 91 1.66 -1.91 14.95
CA LEU A 91 0.23 -1.70 14.67
C LEU A 91 -0.21 -2.52 13.45
N LEU A 92 0.58 -2.47 12.37
CA LEU A 92 0.28 -3.21 11.13
C LEU A 92 0.28 -4.72 11.35
N ASP A 93 1.26 -5.25 12.09
CA ASP A 93 1.34 -6.65 12.47
C ASP A 93 0.14 -7.08 13.33
N TYR A 94 -0.23 -6.26 14.32
CA TYR A 94 -1.42 -6.50 15.13
C TYR A 94 -2.70 -6.53 14.28
N MET A 95 -2.87 -5.59 13.34
CA MET A 95 -4.01 -5.55 12.43
C MET A 95 -4.11 -6.80 11.55
N LEU A 96 -2.98 -7.31 11.06
CA LEU A 96 -2.93 -8.57 10.32
C LEU A 96 -3.34 -9.76 11.20
N GLN A 97 -2.88 -9.83 12.45
CA GLN A 97 -3.22 -10.91 13.37
C GLN A 97 -4.71 -10.97 13.71
N ILE A 98 -5.38 -9.83 13.85
CA ILE A 98 -6.82 -9.77 14.15
C ILE A 98 -7.71 -9.83 12.91
N SER A 99 -7.14 -9.88 11.70
CA SER A 99 -7.91 -9.84 10.45
C SER A 99 -8.72 -11.10 10.15
N ALA A 100 -8.41 -12.21 10.85
CA ALA A 100 -9.17 -13.44 10.74
C ALA A 100 -10.67 -13.18 10.96
N ASP A 101 -11.51 -13.67 10.04
CA ASP A 101 -12.97 -13.56 10.03
C ASP A 101 -13.56 -12.16 9.72
N PHE A 102 -12.75 -11.17 9.34
CA PHE A 102 -13.23 -9.83 8.95
C PHE A 102 -12.92 -9.48 7.50
N ASP A 103 -13.86 -8.81 6.84
CA ASP A 103 -13.63 -8.29 5.49
C ASP A 103 -12.71 -7.07 5.47
N LEU A 104 -12.72 -6.30 6.57
CA LEU A 104 -11.97 -5.06 6.73
C LEU A 104 -11.56 -4.82 8.19
N VAL A 105 -10.27 -4.63 8.42
CA VAL A 105 -9.72 -4.11 9.68
C VAL A 105 -9.09 -2.75 9.41
N ILE A 106 -9.61 -1.71 10.05
CA ILE A 106 -9.19 -0.32 9.83
C ILE A 106 -8.96 0.37 11.19
N PRO A 107 -7.82 1.04 11.41
CA PRO A 107 -7.59 1.81 12.60
C PRO A 107 -8.50 3.03 12.61
N ARG A 108 -8.95 3.42 13.81
CA ARG A 108 -9.84 4.55 14.00
C ARG A 108 -9.27 5.50 15.03
N LEU A 109 -9.14 6.77 14.66
CA LEU A 109 -8.80 7.86 15.57
C LEU A 109 -10.02 8.77 15.74
N GLY A 110 -10.78 8.57 16.82
CA GLY A 110 -12.06 9.24 17.04
C GLY A 110 -13.08 8.86 15.95
N ASN A 111 -13.47 9.82 15.12
CA ASN A 111 -14.39 9.60 13.99
C ASN A 111 -13.67 9.44 12.64
N MET A 112 -12.34 9.53 12.62
CA MET A 112 -11.55 9.41 11.40
C MET A 112 -11.08 7.97 11.23
N VAL A 113 -11.18 7.47 10.00
CA VAL A 113 -10.65 6.19 9.55
C VAL A 113 -9.81 6.41 8.31
N GLU A 114 -8.80 5.56 8.10
CA GLU A 114 -7.89 5.67 6.95
C GLU A 114 -7.95 4.37 6.12
N PRO A 115 -8.71 4.37 5.00
CA PRO A 115 -8.82 3.20 4.12
C PRO A 115 -7.49 2.78 3.50
N LEU A 116 -6.56 3.72 3.35
CA LEU A 116 -5.20 3.44 2.89
C LEU A 116 -4.24 3.19 4.06
N HIS A 117 -4.75 2.62 5.15
CA HIS A 117 -4.00 2.06 6.26
C HIS A 117 -4.85 0.96 6.90
N ALA A 118 -5.18 -0.07 6.13
CA ALA A 118 -6.17 -1.07 6.52
C ALA A 118 -5.84 -2.46 5.95
N VAL A 119 -6.35 -3.51 6.60
CA VAL A 119 -6.30 -4.87 6.08
C VAL A 119 -7.63 -5.22 5.43
N TYR A 120 -7.59 -5.66 4.19
CA TYR A 120 -8.75 -6.07 3.40
C TYR A 120 -8.68 -7.57 3.11
N SER A 121 -9.82 -8.27 3.21
CA SER A 121 -9.96 -9.61 2.63
C SER A 121 -10.19 -9.52 1.11
N LYS A 122 -9.69 -10.50 0.37
CA LYS A 122 -10.02 -10.73 -1.03
C LYS A 122 -11.34 -11.50 -1.09
N THR A 123 -12.36 -10.91 -1.69
CA THR A 123 -13.68 -11.54 -1.91
C THR A 123 -13.78 -12.17 -3.28
#